data_AF-A0A1A2AAU2-F1
#
_entry.id   AF-A0A1A2AAU2-F1
#
_cell.length_a   1.000
_cell.length_b   1.000
_cell.length_c   1.000
_cell.angle_alpha   90.00
_cell.angle_beta   90.00
_cell.angle_gamma   90.00
#
_symmetry.space_group_name_H-M   'P 1'
#
loop_
_entity.id
_entity.type
_entity.pdbx_description
1 polymer ?
#
loop_
_entity_poly.entity_id
_entity_poly.type
_entity_poly.pdbx_seq_one_letter_code
_entity_poly.pdbx_strand_id
1 'polypeptide(L)'
;MIADGPRANRPGEAEKCAATRAVIDGVDWDCEVQRNFAETNMGCGRRVYSGITWAFDLVDKAIIVEDDCMPSASFFEYCAELLDRYENDERIMMISGNNHLLGHAATADSYYFSRYAHLWGWATWRRAWAKHDPDMTHWPEIRDRKLFDQYLPTKTERDRWESAFQSAFDGNIDTWDYQWVYSIWANSGLCVAPARNLVRNIGMDHAEATHTQGETVYSSLGAEELELPLTHPATVLASSDKDQVDARLWAAHLTPLPYPVANAASAVKLLVRRATRHRRTGRGTGGLPPARLA
;
A
#
# COMPACT_ATOMS: atom_id res chain seq x y z
N MET A 1 11.30 2.97 -17.26
CA MET A 1 10.43 4.12 -16.94
C MET A 1 8.99 3.79 -17.28
N ILE A 2 8.09 4.04 -16.35
CA ILE A 2 6.65 3.87 -16.48
C ILE A 2 6.03 5.26 -16.36
N ALA A 3 5.16 5.65 -17.30
CA ALA A 3 4.41 6.90 -17.20
C ALA A 3 2.97 6.70 -17.68
N ASP A 4 2.03 7.42 -17.07
CA ASP A 4 0.64 7.45 -17.53
C ASP A 4 0.46 8.35 -18.76
N GLY A 5 -0.68 8.22 -19.43
CA GLY A 5 -1.11 9.12 -20.49
C GLY A 5 -1.79 10.40 -19.97
N PRO A 6 -1.87 11.45 -20.81
CA PRO A 6 -2.63 12.65 -20.48
C PRO A 6 -4.14 12.38 -20.48
N ARG A 7 -4.90 13.16 -19.72
CA ARG A 7 -6.36 13.14 -19.79
C ARG A 7 -6.80 14.02 -20.95
N ALA A 8 -7.59 13.45 -21.85
CA ALA A 8 -8.05 14.14 -23.06
C ALA A 8 -8.85 15.42 -22.77
N ASN A 9 -9.45 15.53 -21.58
CA ASN A 9 -10.26 16.66 -21.15
C ASN A 9 -9.50 17.73 -20.34
N ARG A 10 -8.17 17.64 -20.23
CA ARG A 10 -7.34 18.61 -19.49
C ARG A 10 -6.38 19.36 -20.43
N PRO A 11 -6.74 20.59 -20.87
CA PRO A 11 -5.89 21.38 -21.76
C PRO A 11 -4.49 21.60 -21.17
N GLY A 12 -3.45 21.48 -21.99
CA GLY A 12 -2.05 21.64 -21.56
C GLY A 12 -1.42 20.39 -20.93
N GLU A 13 -2.20 19.36 -20.60
CA GLU A 13 -1.66 18.16 -19.95
C GLU A 13 -0.86 17.28 -20.91
N ALA A 14 -1.25 17.22 -22.19
CA ALA A 14 -0.49 16.47 -23.19
C ALA A 14 0.93 17.01 -23.36
N GLU A 15 1.08 18.34 -23.37
CA GLU A 15 2.37 19.02 -23.44
C GLU A 15 3.20 18.78 -22.17
N LYS A 16 2.59 18.85 -20.98
CA LYS A 16 3.26 18.51 -19.71
C LYS A 16 3.74 17.05 -19.71
N CYS A 17 2.89 16.09 -20.09
CA CYS A 17 3.27 14.68 -20.17
C CYS A 17 4.41 14.45 -21.18
N ALA A 18 4.39 15.12 -22.33
CA ALA A 18 5.47 15.04 -23.32
C ALA A 18 6.79 15.58 -22.76
N ALA A 19 6.75 16.73 -22.06
CA ALA A 19 7.92 17.31 -21.40
C ALA A 19 8.49 16.40 -20.32
N THR A 20 7.64 15.80 -19.46
CA THR A 20 8.06 14.83 -18.44
C THR A 20 8.72 13.60 -19.06
N ARG A 21 8.13 13.05 -20.13
CA ARG A 21 8.72 11.88 -20.82
C ARG A 21 10.07 12.21 -21.44
N ALA A 22 10.27 13.42 -21.96
CA ALA A 22 11.53 13.85 -22.55
C ALA A 22 12.69 13.94 -21.55
N VAL A 23 12.43 14.01 -20.24
CA VAL A 23 13.47 13.98 -19.20
C VAL A 23 14.34 12.72 -19.31
N ILE A 24 13.74 11.59 -19.72
CA ILE A 24 14.48 10.33 -19.86
C ILE A 24 15.52 10.37 -20.97
N ASP A 25 15.40 11.28 -21.93
CA ASP A 25 16.35 11.43 -23.03
C ASP A 25 17.65 12.11 -22.57
N GLY A 26 17.66 12.67 -21.35
CA GLY A 26 18.84 13.21 -20.69
C GLY A 26 19.66 12.18 -19.88
N VAL A 27 19.26 10.91 -19.85
CA VAL A 27 20.04 9.84 -19.20
C VAL A 27 21.32 9.60 -20.02
N ASP A 28 22.47 9.91 -19.43
CA ASP A 28 23.78 9.92 -20.09
C ASP A 28 24.80 8.91 -19.52
N TRP A 29 24.43 8.16 -18.48
CA TRP A 29 25.23 7.08 -17.92
C TRP A 29 24.92 5.73 -18.57
N ASP A 30 25.87 4.80 -18.50
CA ASP A 30 25.77 3.48 -19.12
C ASP A 30 24.69 2.63 -18.45
N CYS A 31 23.52 2.57 -19.08
CA CYS A 31 22.38 1.76 -18.64
C CYS A 31 21.42 1.45 -19.80
N GLU A 32 20.61 0.41 -19.63
CA GLU A 32 19.52 0.10 -20.55
C GLU A 32 18.24 0.83 -20.13
N VAL A 33 17.73 1.67 -21.02
CA VAL A 33 16.49 2.42 -20.78
C VAL A 33 15.32 1.75 -21.51
N GLN A 34 14.47 1.06 -20.76
CA GLN A 34 13.17 0.58 -21.25
C GLN A 34 12.04 1.55 -20.87
N ARG A 35 11.13 1.81 -21.82
CA ARG A 35 10.03 2.77 -21.66
C ARG A 35 8.69 2.04 -21.84
N ASN A 36 7.78 2.22 -20.89
CA ASN A 36 6.39 1.78 -21.00
C ASN A 36 5.49 2.98 -20.70
N PHE A 37 5.03 3.64 -21.75
CA PHE A 37 4.19 4.85 -21.64
C PHE A 37 2.77 4.53 -22.11
N ALA A 38 1.79 4.85 -21.28
CA ALA A 38 0.39 4.74 -21.68
C ALA A 38 0.03 5.87 -22.65
N GLU A 39 -0.77 5.56 -23.67
CA GLU A 39 -1.28 6.56 -24.62
C GLU A 39 -2.35 7.46 -23.98
N THR A 40 -3.18 6.87 -23.12
CA THR A 40 -4.29 7.54 -22.42
C THR A 40 -4.13 7.39 -20.92
N ASN A 41 -4.71 8.33 -20.17
CA ASN A 41 -4.71 8.28 -18.71
C ASN A 41 -5.47 7.04 -18.21
N MET A 42 -4.78 6.17 -17.46
CA MET A 42 -5.33 4.95 -16.88
C MET A 42 -5.71 5.11 -15.41
N GLY A 43 -5.26 6.20 -14.77
CA GLY A 43 -5.41 6.40 -13.33
C GLY A 43 -4.28 5.78 -12.53
N CYS A 44 -4.11 6.22 -11.28
CA CYS A 44 -2.97 5.84 -10.44
C CYS A 44 -2.97 4.34 -10.17
N GLY A 45 -4.11 3.78 -9.74
CA GLY A 45 -4.21 2.37 -9.38
C GLY A 45 -3.83 1.45 -10.54
N ARG A 46 -4.51 1.64 -11.68
CA ARG A 46 -4.31 0.77 -12.84
C ARG A 46 -2.94 1.00 -13.50
N ARG A 47 -2.46 2.24 -13.58
CA ARG A 47 -1.20 2.53 -14.26
C ARG A 47 -0.02 1.96 -13.50
N VAL A 48 0.03 2.19 -12.19
CA VAL A 48 1.15 1.70 -11.37
C VAL A 48 1.15 0.18 -11.34
N TYR A 49 0.00 -0.46 -11.10
CA TYR A 49 -0.11 -1.91 -11.12
C TYR A 49 0.38 -2.53 -12.45
N SER A 50 -0.11 -2.02 -13.59
CA SER A 50 0.28 -2.54 -14.90
C SER A 50 1.75 -2.28 -15.24
N GLY A 51 2.29 -1.14 -14.81
CA GLY A 51 3.70 -0.79 -15.01
C GLY A 51 4.64 -1.70 -14.23
N ILE A 52 4.38 -1.91 -12.93
CA ILE A 52 5.19 -2.79 -12.09
C ILE A 52 5.09 -4.23 -12.57
N THR A 53 3.89 -4.68 -12.95
CA THR A 53 3.68 -6.01 -13.55
C THR A 53 4.53 -6.19 -14.81
N TRP A 54 4.54 -5.20 -15.71
CA TRP A 54 5.40 -5.23 -16.91
C TRP A 54 6.89 -5.24 -16.56
N ALA A 55 7.35 -4.48 -15.57
CA ALA A 55 8.74 -4.53 -15.13
C ALA A 55 9.11 -5.94 -14.65
N PHE A 56 8.21 -6.58 -13.92
CA PHE A 56 8.33 -7.97 -13.49
C PHE A 56 8.03 -9.00 -14.58
N ASP A 57 7.78 -8.64 -15.84
CA ASP A 57 7.93 -9.58 -16.96
C ASP A 57 9.40 -9.69 -17.37
N LEU A 58 10.18 -8.63 -17.14
CA LEU A 58 11.56 -8.46 -17.60
C LEU A 58 12.60 -8.86 -16.55
N VAL A 59 12.33 -8.58 -15.28
CA VAL A 59 13.28 -8.78 -14.17
C VAL A 59 12.66 -9.53 -13.00
N ASP A 60 13.49 -10.13 -12.14
CA ASP A 60 13.03 -10.88 -10.96
C ASP A 60 13.02 -10.05 -9.67
N LYS A 61 13.78 -8.95 -9.65
CA LYS A 61 14.00 -8.05 -8.52
C LYS A 61 13.93 -6.62 -9.05
N ALA A 62 13.24 -5.72 -8.35
CA ALA A 62 13.12 -4.33 -8.78
C ALA A 62 13.20 -3.38 -7.58
N ILE A 63 13.91 -2.27 -7.78
CA ILE A 63 13.81 -1.06 -6.95
C ILE A 63 12.87 -0.10 -7.69
N ILE A 64 11.80 0.31 -7.02
CA ILE A 64 10.76 1.20 -7.51
C ILE A 64 10.92 2.56 -6.83
N VAL A 65 11.07 3.61 -7.63
CA VAL A 65 11.20 5.00 -7.16
C VAL A 65 10.17 5.85 -7.91
N GLU A 66 9.37 6.60 -7.15
CA GLU A 66 8.38 7.55 -7.69
C GLU A 66 9.07 8.86 -8.11
N ASP A 67 8.43 9.64 -8.98
CA ASP A 67 9.01 10.88 -9.54
C ASP A 67 9.24 11.97 -8.50
N ASP A 68 8.59 11.86 -7.35
CA ASP A 68 8.69 12.77 -6.22
C ASP A 68 9.53 12.22 -5.05
N CYS A 69 10.24 11.11 -5.26
CA CYS A 69 11.07 10.46 -4.27
C CYS A 69 12.57 10.71 -4.53
N MET A 70 13.26 11.28 -3.55
CA MET A 70 14.71 11.53 -3.55
C MET A 70 15.42 10.53 -2.61
N PRO A 71 15.96 9.42 -3.15
CA PRO A 71 16.74 8.47 -2.35
C PRO A 71 18.14 9.02 -2.01
N SER A 72 18.65 8.60 -0.85
CA SER A 72 20.07 8.65 -0.48
C SER A 72 20.91 7.69 -1.34
N ALA A 73 22.24 7.83 -1.33
CA ALA A 73 23.10 6.94 -2.10
C ALA A 73 23.05 5.50 -1.54
N SER A 74 23.11 5.37 -0.21
CA SER A 74 23.06 4.08 0.49
C SER A 74 21.73 3.32 0.31
N PHE A 75 20.64 3.98 -0.10
CA PHE A 75 19.36 3.32 -0.42
C PHE A 75 19.52 2.20 -1.46
N PHE A 76 20.32 2.42 -2.51
CA PHE A 76 20.48 1.44 -3.58
C PHE A 76 21.28 0.23 -3.13
N GLU A 77 22.37 0.42 -2.37
CA GLU A 77 23.15 -0.68 -1.80
C GLU A 77 22.33 -1.44 -0.75
N TYR A 78 21.58 -0.73 0.08
CA TYR A 78 20.64 -1.30 1.04
C TYR A 78 19.60 -2.21 0.35
N CYS A 79 18.94 -1.73 -0.70
CA CYS A 79 17.97 -2.54 -1.42
C CYS A 79 18.63 -3.72 -2.14
N ALA A 80 19.77 -3.52 -2.81
CA ALA A 80 20.47 -4.58 -3.53
C ALA A 80 20.86 -5.74 -2.60
N GLU A 81 21.49 -5.43 -1.46
CA GLU A 81 21.92 -6.43 -0.50
C GLU A 81 20.72 -7.21 0.09
N LEU A 82 19.63 -6.51 0.43
CA LEU A 82 18.46 -7.15 1.01
C LEU A 82 17.62 -7.94 0.00
N LEU A 83 17.58 -7.49 -1.26
CA LEU A 83 16.96 -8.23 -2.36
C LEU A 83 17.64 -9.58 -2.56
N ASP A 84 18.97 -9.64 -2.49
CA ASP A 84 19.73 -10.88 -2.58
C ASP A 84 19.59 -11.72 -1.31
N ARG A 85 19.72 -11.10 -0.12
CA ARG A 85 19.64 -11.80 1.17
C ARG A 85 18.32 -12.53 1.37
N TYR A 86 17.19 -11.90 1.03
CA TYR A 86 15.85 -12.45 1.23
C TYR A 86 15.24 -13.02 -0.04
N GLU A 87 16.02 -13.26 -1.09
CA GLU A 87 15.53 -13.75 -2.38
C GLU A 87 14.62 -14.98 -2.27
N ASN A 88 14.94 -15.91 -1.37
CA ASN A 88 14.16 -17.15 -1.18
C ASN A 88 13.32 -17.16 0.11
N ASP A 89 13.30 -16.07 0.88
CA ASP A 89 12.51 -15.97 2.11
C ASP A 89 11.11 -15.41 1.80
N GLU A 90 10.15 -16.31 1.61
CA GLU A 90 8.77 -15.93 1.28
C GLU A 90 8.05 -15.11 2.36
N ARG A 91 8.61 -15.04 3.58
CA ARG A 91 8.05 -14.19 4.64
C ARG A 91 8.27 -12.71 4.32
N ILE A 92 9.26 -12.37 3.50
CA ILE A 92 9.60 -10.98 3.17
C ILE A 92 9.05 -10.62 1.79
N MET A 93 8.15 -9.65 1.78
CA MET A 93 7.45 -9.24 0.56
C MET A 93 7.88 -7.86 0.07
N MET A 94 8.48 -7.03 0.91
CA MET A 94 8.84 -5.66 0.55
C MET A 94 10.01 -5.14 1.36
N ILE A 95 10.80 -4.27 0.74
CA ILE A 95 11.84 -3.47 1.38
C ILE A 95 11.46 -2.00 1.20
N SER A 96 11.12 -1.31 2.27
CA SER A 96 10.83 0.13 2.28
C SER A 96 12.13 0.95 2.31
N GLY A 97 12.11 2.14 1.73
CA GLY A 97 13.20 3.12 1.80
C GLY A 97 12.97 4.25 2.80
N ASN A 98 11.72 4.49 3.20
CA ASN A 98 11.36 5.51 4.17
C ASN A 98 11.08 4.93 5.57
N ASN A 99 11.21 5.78 6.59
CA ASN A 99 11.03 5.41 7.99
C ASN A 99 9.98 6.32 8.67
N HIS A 100 8.83 5.75 8.98
CA HIS A 100 7.69 6.46 9.58
C HIS A 100 7.82 6.68 11.10
N LEU A 101 8.90 6.23 11.73
CA LEU A 101 9.25 6.58 13.11
C LEU A 101 9.99 7.92 13.17
N LEU A 102 9.47 8.93 12.47
CA LEU A 102 10.07 10.26 12.33
C LEU A 102 11.50 10.21 11.77
N GLY A 103 11.74 9.27 10.87
CA GLY A 103 13.02 9.05 10.20
C GLY A 103 14.09 8.32 11.01
N HIS A 104 13.82 7.98 12.28
CA HIS A 104 14.81 7.31 13.13
C HIS A 104 14.18 6.20 13.98
N ALA A 105 14.55 4.96 13.68
CA ALA A 105 14.16 3.83 14.53
C ALA A 105 15.20 3.59 15.64
N ALA A 106 14.72 3.42 16.86
CA ALA A 106 15.53 2.91 17.97
C ALA A 106 15.82 1.41 17.76
N THR A 107 16.92 1.10 17.08
CA THR A 107 17.43 -0.25 16.85
C THR A 107 18.96 -0.23 16.72
N ALA A 108 19.62 -1.34 17.04
CA ALA A 108 21.05 -1.52 16.82
C ALA A 108 21.37 -2.03 15.40
N ASP A 109 20.37 -2.61 14.72
CA ASP A 109 20.49 -3.12 13.37
C ASP A 109 20.25 -2.01 12.33
N SER A 110 20.72 -2.21 11.10
CA SER A 110 20.53 -1.25 10.00
C SER A 110 19.06 -1.15 9.54
N TYR A 111 18.23 -2.12 9.89
CA TYR A 111 16.79 -2.16 9.59
C TYR A 111 16.04 -3.03 10.60
N TYR A 112 14.72 -3.00 10.53
CA TYR A 112 13.83 -3.86 11.30
C TYR A 112 12.72 -4.41 10.41
N PHE A 113 12.01 -5.44 10.87
CA PHE A 113 10.83 -5.93 10.17
C PHE A 113 9.57 -5.26 10.72
N SER A 114 8.74 -4.77 9.81
CA SER A 114 7.46 -4.11 10.07
C SER A 114 6.35 -4.89 9.38
N ARG A 115 5.11 -4.73 9.87
CA ARG A 115 3.93 -5.15 9.13
C ARG A 115 3.49 -4.11 8.11
N TYR A 116 3.85 -2.86 8.30
CA TYR A 116 3.45 -1.78 7.41
C TYR A 116 4.38 -1.68 6.21
N ALA A 117 3.77 -1.53 5.05
CA ALA A 117 4.44 -1.15 3.82
C ALA A 117 4.55 0.37 3.75
N HIS A 118 5.76 0.88 3.57
CA HIS A 118 6.00 2.31 3.35
C HIS A 118 6.57 2.48 1.94
N LEU A 119 5.84 3.21 1.11
CA LEU A 119 5.95 3.06 -0.35
C LEU A 119 6.76 4.16 -1.03
N TRP A 120 7.46 5.02 -0.28
CA TRP A 120 8.33 6.04 -0.88
C TRP A 120 9.72 5.48 -1.11
N GLY A 121 9.98 5.09 -2.36
CA GLY A 121 11.19 4.36 -2.74
C GLY A 121 11.25 3.01 -2.05
N TRP A 122 11.07 1.93 -2.79
CA TRP A 122 10.97 0.60 -2.21
C TRP A 122 11.47 -0.45 -3.18
N ALA A 123 11.65 -1.67 -2.71
CA ALA A 123 12.06 -2.79 -3.52
C ALA A 123 11.25 -4.04 -3.22
N THR A 124 11.10 -4.89 -4.24
CA THR A 124 10.42 -6.19 -4.10
C THR A 124 10.89 -7.16 -5.18
N TRP A 125 10.32 -8.37 -5.14
CA TRP A 125 10.60 -9.48 -6.04
C TRP A 125 9.38 -9.83 -6.87
N ARG A 126 9.60 -10.38 -8.07
CA ARG A 126 8.55 -10.98 -8.92
C ARG A 126 7.69 -11.96 -8.13
N ARG A 127 8.31 -12.81 -7.30
CA ARG A 127 7.61 -13.80 -6.46
C ARG A 127 6.62 -13.18 -5.47
N ALA A 128 6.92 -11.98 -4.96
CA ALA A 128 6.07 -11.28 -4.01
C ALA A 128 4.98 -10.50 -4.75
N TRP A 129 5.37 -9.80 -5.81
CA TRP A 129 4.44 -9.06 -6.66
C TRP A 129 3.40 -9.96 -7.35
N ALA A 130 3.76 -11.20 -7.68
CA ALA A 130 2.83 -12.20 -8.19
C ALA A 130 1.68 -12.53 -7.22
N LYS A 131 1.80 -12.18 -5.94
CA LYS A 131 0.75 -12.31 -4.92
C LYS A 131 -0.11 -11.04 -4.80
N HIS A 132 0.16 -9.98 -5.57
CA HIS A 132 -0.64 -8.75 -5.57
C HIS A 132 -2.04 -9.03 -6.16
N ASP A 133 -3.07 -8.79 -5.36
CA ASP A 133 -4.46 -8.98 -5.71
C ASP A 133 -5.19 -7.61 -5.76
N PRO A 134 -5.28 -6.99 -6.95
CA PRO A 134 -5.88 -5.67 -7.09
C PRO A 134 -7.41 -5.68 -6.88
N ASP A 135 -8.05 -6.84 -7.00
CA ASP A 135 -9.49 -7.01 -6.78
C ASP A 135 -9.81 -7.35 -5.31
N MET A 136 -8.78 -7.61 -4.50
CA MET A 136 -8.87 -8.01 -3.10
C MET A 136 -9.90 -9.13 -2.90
N THR A 137 -9.78 -10.19 -3.69
CA THR A 137 -10.73 -11.29 -3.90
C THR A 137 -11.27 -11.87 -2.60
N HIS A 138 -10.43 -11.98 -1.57
CA HIS A 138 -10.77 -12.57 -0.27
C HIS A 138 -11.13 -11.54 0.81
N TRP A 139 -11.16 -10.25 0.49
CA TRP A 139 -11.45 -9.17 1.45
C TRP A 139 -12.76 -9.37 2.21
N PRO A 140 -13.91 -9.74 1.59
CA PRO A 140 -15.15 -9.94 2.33
C PRO A 140 -15.04 -10.98 3.44
N GLU A 141 -14.35 -12.10 3.18
CA GLU A 141 -14.13 -13.14 4.19
C GLU A 141 -13.19 -12.65 5.30
N ILE A 142 -12.05 -12.05 4.93
CA ILE A 142 -11.05 -11.52 5.85
C ILE A 142 -11.68 -10.50 6.81
N ARG A 143 -12.48 -9.57 6.27
CA ARG A 143 -13.21 -8.56 7.03
C ARG A 143 -14.23 -9.21 7.97
N ASP A 144 -15.11 -10.06 7.46
CA ASP A 144 -16.22 -10.62 8.25
C ASP A 144 -15.73 -11.52 9.39
N ARG A 145 -14.61 -12.22 9.17
CA ARG A 145 -13.93 -13.05 10.19
C ARG A 145 -12.94 -12.26 11.04
N LYS A 146 -12.70 -10.99 10.73
CA LYS A 146 -11.75 -10.11 11.43
C LYS A 146 -10.33 -10.66 11.48
N LEU A 147 -9.86 -11.24 10.37
CA LEU A 147 -8.59 -11.95 10.34
C LEU A 147 -7.39 -11.02 10.51
N PHE A 148 -7.50 -9.73 10.18
CA PHE A 148 -6.43 -8.76 10.38
C PHE A 148 -6.37 -8.19 11.81
N ASP A 149 -7.36 -8.46 12.67
CA ASP A 149 -7.34 -7.99 14.07
C ASP A 149 -6.11 -8.51 14.84
N GLN A 150 -5.57 -9.66 14.44
CA GLN A 150 -4.36 -10.24 15.04
C GLN A 150 -3.09 -9.41 14.78
N TYR A 151 -3.09 -8.56 13.74
CA TYR A 151 -1.99 -7.69 13.38
C TYR A 151 -2.13 -6.28 13.98
N LEU A 152 -3.37 -5.88 14.29
CA LEU A 152 -3.75 -4.50 14.62
C LEU A 152 -4.29 -4.43 16.05
N PRO A 153 -3.45 -4.11 17.06
CA PRO A 153 -3.83 -4.25 18.47
C PRO A 153 -4.94 -3.30 18.90
N THR A 154 -5.06 -2.11 18.30
CA THR A 154 -6.03 -1.10 18.73
C THR A 154 -7.29 -1.09 17.88
N LYS A 155 -8.46 -0.86 18.49
CA LYS A 155 -9.72 -0.77 17.75
C LYS A 155 -9.71 0.37 16.72
N THR A 156 -9.15 1.53 17.10
CA THR A 156 -9.12 2.70 16.23
C THR A 156 -8.30 2.44 14.96
N GLU A 157 -7.20 1.70 15.08
CA GLU A 157 -6.40 1.28 13.94
C GLU A 157 -7.14 0.27 13.06
N ARG A 158 -7.78 -0.74 13.66
CA ARG A 158 -8.60 -1.72 12.94
C ARG A 158 -9.69 -1.07 12.11
N ASP A 159 -10.47 -0.18 12.73
CA ASP A 159 -11.56 0.51 12.06
C ASP A 159 -11.07 1.37 10.88
N ARG A 160 -9.87 1.95 10.99
CA ARG A 160 -9.26 2.75 9.91
C ARG A 160 -8.79 1.90 8.75
N TRP A 161 -8.03 0.84 9.01
CA TRP A 161 -7.58 -0.08 7.95
C TRP A 161 -8.75 -0.78 7.29
N GLU A 162 -9.75 -1.21 8.05
CA GLU A 162 -10.98 -1.77 7.49
C GLU A 162 -11.69 -0.77 6.58
N SER A 163 -11.80 0.50 6.99
CA SER A 163 -12.38 1.55 6.15
C SER A 163 -11.57 1.81 4.88
N ALA A 164 -10.24 1.81 4.96
CA ALA A 164 -9.37 2.04 3.80
C ALA A 164 -9.47 0.89 2.79
N PHE A 165 -9.37 -0.35 3.27
CA PHE A 165 -9.56 -1.55 2.45
C PHE A 165 -10.95 -1.64 1.86
N GLN A 166 -11.99 -1.28 2.61
CA GLN A 166 -13.35 -1.26 2.08
C GLN A 166 -13.52 -0.22 0.97
N SER A 167 -12.94 0.98 1.13
CA SER A 167 -12.94 2.01 0.09
C SER A 167 -12.20 1.57 -1.18
N ALA A 168 -11.05 0.91 -1.03
CA ALA A 168 -10.30 0.34 -2.15
C ALA A 168 -11.10 -0.76 -2.87
N PHE A 169 -11.64 -1.71 -2.10
CA PHE A 169 -12.44 -2.83 -2.63
C PHE A 169 -13.70 -2.37 -3.37
N ASP A 170 -14.39 -1.34 -2.86
CA ASP A 170 -15.58 -0.80 -3.50
C ASP A 170 -15.25 0.08 -4.73
N GLY A 171 -13.97 0.31 -5.03
CA GLY A 171 -13.52 1.17 -6.13
C GLY A 171 -13.77 2.66 -5.88
N ASN A 172 -13.91 3.08 -4.62
CA ASN A 172 -14.17 4.47 -4.26
C ASN A 172 -12.90 5.34 -4.31
N ILE A 173 -11.72 4.71 -4.38
CA ILE A 173 -10.42 5.37 -4.48
C ILE A 173 -9.62 4.72 -5.62
N ASP A 174 -9.05 5.55 -6.50
CA ASP A 174 -8.15 5.10 -7.56
C ASP A 174 -6.73 5.01 -7.02
N THR A 175 -6.38 3.83 -6.50
CA THR A 175 -5.08 3.58 -5.89
C THR A 175 -4.64 2.13 -6.07
N TRP A 176 -3.36 1.87 -5.78
CA TRP A 176 -2.72 0.55 -5.83
C TRP A 176 -2.09 0.16 -4.48
N ASP A 177 -1.81 1.15 -3.62
CA ASP A 177 -1.05 1.00 -2.37
C ASP A 177 -1.81 0.16 -1.34
N TYR A 178 -3.09 0.45 -1.10
CA TYR A 178 -3.92 -0.32 -0.18
C TYR A 178 -4.10 -1.77 -0.64
N GLN A 179 -4.25 -2.02 -1.94
CA GLN A 179 -4.31 -3.39 -2.46
C GLN A 179 -2.99 -4.12 -2.25
N TRP A 180 -1.85 -3.42 -2.35
CA TRP A 180 -0.56 -4.02 -2.06
C TRP A 180 -0.39 -4.35 -0.58
N VAL A 181 -0.74 -3.43 0.33
CA VAL A 181 -0.73 -3.70 1.78
C VAL A 181 -1.65 -4.87 2.13
N TYR A 182 -2.86 -4.89 1.56
CA TYR A 182 -3.79 -6.00 1.69
C TYR A 182 -3.15 -7.33 1.27
N SER A 183 -2.49 -7.34 0.11
CA SER A 183 -1.86 -8.54 -0.44
C SER A 183 -0.72 -9.05 0.45
N ILE A 184 0.09 -8.15 1.01
CA ILE A 184 1.13 -8.51 1.98
C ILE A 184 0.50 -9.18 3.20
N TRP A 185 -0.53 -8.57 3.79
CA TRP A 185 -1.15 -9.08 5.02
C TRP A 185 -1.95 -10.37 4.80
N ALA A 186 -2.62 -10.51 3.66
CA ALA A 186 -3.34 -11.72 3.27
C ALA A 186 -2.39 -12.92 3.12
N ASN A 187 -1.11 -12.66 2.83
CA ASN A 187 -0.06 -13.67 2.73
C ASN A 187 0.84 -13.77 3.98
N SER A 188 0.44 -13.13 5.10
CA SER A 188 1.25 -13.07 6.33
C SER A 188 2.69 -12.55 6.11
N GLY A 189 2.87 -11.70 5.10
CA GLY A 189 4.17 -11.14 4.72
C GLY A 189 4.61 -10.02 5.66
N LEU A 190 5.92 -9.79 5.67
CA LEU A 190 6.61 -8.72 6.37
C LEU A 190 7.30 -7.78 5.39
N CYS A 191 7.48 -6.55 5.85
CA CYS A 191 8.24 -5.51 5.18
C CYS A 191 9.54 -5.27 5.95
N VAL A 192 10.62 -4.95 5.23
CA VAL A 192 11.86 -4.45 5.81
C VAL A 192 11.77 -2.93 5.86
N ALA A 193 11.97 -2.33 7.03
CA ALA A 193 11.96 -0.88 7.22
C ALA A 193 13.35 -0.41 7.71
N PRO A 194 13.95 0.62 7.10
CA PRO A 194 15.31 1.03 7.40
C PRO A 194 15.38 1.75 8.75
N ALA A 195 16.52 1.67 9.43
CA ALA A 195 16.70 2.36 10.73
C ALA A 195 16.81 3.89 10.59
N ARG A 196 17.04 4.38 9.38
CA ARG A 196 17.08 5.79 8.98
C ARG A 196 16.13 6.03 7.81
N ASN A 197 15.66 7.25 7.62
CA ASN A 197 14.89 7.60 6.43
C ASN A 197 15.82 7.67 5.22
N LEU A 198 15.79 6.69 4.32
CA LEU A 198 16.69 6.67 3.14
C LEU A 198 16.10 7.39 1.93
N VAL A 199 14.82 7.75 1.97
CA VAL A 199 14.11 8.38 0.84
C VAL A 199 13.29 9.57 1.35
N ARG A 200 13.54 10.76 0.80
CA ARG A 200 12.73 11.96 1.02
C ARG A 200 11.64 12.06 -0.04
N ASN A 201 10.39 12.25 0.36
CA ASN A 201 9.34 12.62 -0.58
C ASN A 201 9.28 14.17 -0.69
N ILE A 202 9.46 14.70 -1.90
CA ILE A 202 9.37 16.14 -2.22
C ILE A 202 8.01 16.50 -2.85
N GLY A 203 7.14 15.50 -2.99
CA GLY A 203 5.81 15.59 -3.58
C GLY A 203 4.81 16.40 -2.74
N MET A 204 5.08 16.53 -1.44
CA MET A 204 4.17 17.20 -0.49
C MET A 204 4.38 18.71 -0.37
N ASP A 205 5.50 19.24 -0.89
CA ASP A 205 5.95 20.61 -0.64
C ASP A 205 5.57 21.61 -1.76
N HIS A 206 4.60 21.29 -2.62
CA HIS A 206 4.29 22.15 -3.78
C HIS A 206 2.82 22.15 -4.21
N ALA A 207 2.38 23.30 -4.77
CA ALA A 207 0.99 23.58 -5.12
C ALA A 207 0.42 22.71 -6.27
N GLU A 208 1.27 21.99 -7.00
CA GLU A 208 0.86 21.11 -8.11
C GLU A 208 0.66 19.63 -7.70
N ALA A 209 0.86 19.29 -6.41
CA ALA A 209 0.66 17.94 -5.90
C ALA A 209 -0.77 17.43 -6.14
N THR A 210 -0.89 16.26 -6.78
CA THR A 210 -2.17 15.72 -7.27
C THR A 210 -2.92 14.89 -6.23
N HIS A 211 -2.22 14.36 -5.21
CA HIS A 211 -2.80 13.42 -4.24
C HIS A 211 -2.56 13.76 -2.76
N THR A 212 -1.69 14.72 -2.43
CA THR A 212 -1.43 15.14 -1.05
C THR A 212 -1.38 16.66 -0.96
N GLN A 213 -2.27 17.26 -0.16
CA GLN A 213 -2.26 18.68 0.13
C GLN A 213 -2.03 18.89 1.63
N GLY A 214 -0.93 19.53 2.00
CA GLY A 214 -0.61 19.94 3.38
C GLY A 214 0.72 19.40 3.89
N GLU A 215 1.41 20.21 4.70
CA GLU A 215 2.60 19.77 5.44
C GLU A 215 2.23 18.66 6.42
N THR A 216 2.92 17.53 6.32
CA THR A 216 2.84 16.45 7.31
C THR A 216 4.15 16.40 8.07
N VAL A 217 4.21 15.72 9.23
CA VAL A 217 5.51 15.50 9.89
C VAL A 217 6.49 14.80 8.94
N TYR A 218 5.96 14.01 8.00
CA TYR A 218 6.74 13.22 7.07
C TYR A 218 7.29 14.03 5.90
N SER A 219 6.66 15.15 5.51
CA SER A 219 7.18 16.01 4.43
C SER A 219 8.50 16.71 4.83
N SER A 220 8.72 16.88 6.14
CA SER A 220 9.96 17.46 6.67
C SER A 220 11.15 16.48 6.75
N LEU A 221 10.92 15.18 6.52
CA LEU A 221 11.97 14.18 6.69
C LEU A 221 12.94 14.20 5.51
N GLY A 222 14.21 14.46 5.81
CA GLY A 222 15.31 14.33 4.85
C GLY A 222 15.66 12.87 4.55
N ALA A 223 16.34 12.64 3.44
CA ALA A 223 17.03 11.38 3.20
C ALA A 223 18.37 11.42 3.96
N GLU A 224 18.67 10.36 4.69
CA GLU A 224 19.89 10.16 5.46
C GLU A 224 20.66 8.96 4.90
N GLU A 225 21.98 8.99 5.04
CA GLU A 225 22.81 7.85 4.67
C GLU A 225 22.80 6.78 5.78
N LEU A 226 22.83 5.52 5.37
CA LEU A 226 22.99 4.36 6.22
C LEU A 226 24.47 3.97 6.29
N GLU A 227 24.93 3.57 7.47
CA GLU A 227 26.27 3.01 7.62
C GLU A 227 26.35 1.60 7.01
N LEU A 228 27.43 1.36 6.25
CA LEU A 228 27.72 0.10 5.57
C LEU A 228 29.01 -0.52 6.13
N PRO A 229 29.12 -1.86 6.23
CA PRO A 229 28.15 -2.87 5.79
C PRO A 229 26.90 -2.94 6.69
N LEU A 230 25.80 -3.49 6.17
CA LEU A 230 24.56 -3.60 6.94
C LEU A 230 24.73 -4.52 8.15
N THR A 231 24.15 -4.09 9.27
CA THR A 231 23.93 -4.94 10.45
C THR A 231 22.55 -5.56 10.35
N HIS A 232 22.48 -6.89 10.32
CA HIS A 232 21.23 -7.61 10.13
C HIS A 232 20.60 -8.06 11.46
N PRO A 233 19.28 -7.88 11.64
CA PRO A 233 18.57 -8.49 12.75
C PRO A 233 18.73 -10.01 12.77
N ALA A 234 18.97 -10.55 13.96
CA ALA A 234 19.15 -12.00 14.16
C ALA A 234 17.87 -12.81 13.93
N THR A 235 16.69 -12.18 14.01
CA THR A 235 15.40 -12.83 13.83
C THR A 235 14.52 -12.07 12.84
N VAL A 236 13.72 -12.83 12.10
CA VAL A 236 12.73 -12.30 11.15
C VAL A 236 11.37 -12.26 11.85
N LEU A 237 11.15 -11.19 12.61
CA LEU A 237 9.93 -10.96 13.40
C LEU A 237 9.50 -9.51 13.31
N ALA A 238 8.21 -9.28 13.10
CA ALA A 238 7.63 -7.94 13.15
C ALA A 238 7.93 -7.26 14.50
N SER A 239 8.46 -6.03 14.44
CA SER A 239 8.76 -5.20 15.60
C SER A 239 7.47 -4.54 16.11
N SER A 240 6.69 -5.30 16.87
CA SER A 240 5.40 -4.85 17.42
C SER A 240 5.50 -3.54 18.23
N ASP A 241 6.63 -3.31 18.90
CA ASP A 241 6.94 -2.06 19.61
C ASP A 241 7.00 -0.86 18.65
N LYS A 242 7.63 -1.04 17.49
CA LYS A 242 7.79 -0.01 16.44
C LYS A 242 6.50 0.18 15.65
N ASP A 243 5.85 -0.91 15.26
CA ASP A 243 4.54 -0.90 14.59
C ASP A 243 3.51 -0.08 15.40
N GLN A 244 3.50 -0.23 16.73
CA GLN A 244 2.58 0.53 17.59
C GLN A 244 2.88 2.03 17.63
N VAL A 245 4.16 2.44 17.52
CA VAL A 245 4.53 3.85 17.47
C VAL A 245 4.12 4.44 16.13
N ASP A 246 4.41 3.75 15.03
CA ASP A 246 4.01 4.13 13.68
C ASP A 246 2.48 4.30 13.57
N ALA A 247 1.71 3.30 14.01
CA ALA A 247 0.25 3.37 14.03
C ALA A 247 -0.29 4.58 14.82
N ARG A 248 0.37 4.99 15.90
CA ARG A 248 0.02 6.18 16.69
C ARG A 248 0.36 7.48 15.97
N LEU A 249 1.54 7.54 15.34
CA LEU A 249 1.95 8.70 14.54
C LEU A 249 0.99 8.89 13.36
N TRP A 250 0.72 7.82 12.61
CA TRP A 250 -0.26 7.84 11.53
C TRP A 250 -1.66 8.32 12.02
N ALA A 251 -2.11 7.82 13.17
CA ALA A 251 -3.37 8.24 13.77
C ALA A 251 -3.40 9.72 14.23
N ALA A 252 -2.26 10.30 14.55
CA ALA A 252 -2.12 11.70 15.01
C ALA A 252 -2.02 12.70 13.86
N HIS A 253 -1.51 12.28 12.70
CA HIS A 253 -1.30 13.15 11.52
C HIS A 253 -2.52 13.29 10.61
N LEU A 254 -3.44 12.33 10.65
CA LEU A 254 -4.73 12.52 10.04
C LEU A 254 -5.56 13.43 10.97
N THR A 255 -5.76 14.69 10.56
CA THR A 255 -6.86 15.53 11.04
C THR A 255 -8.11 14.66 11.15
N PRO A 256 -8.97 14.82 12.17
CA PRO A 256 -10.20 14.04 12.24
C PRO A 256 -11.01 14.37 10.99
N LEU A 257 -10.95 13.50 9.99
CA LEU A 257 -11.79 13.61 8.81
C LEU A 257 -13.22 13.76 9.33
N PRO A 258 -13.99 14.74 8.84
CA PRO A 258 -15.41 14.79 9.10
C PRO A 258 -16.06 13.65 8.30
N TYR A 259 -15.95 12.43 8.81
CA TYR A 259 -16.90 11.37 8.50
C TYR A 259 -17.74 11.00 9.73
N PRO A 260 -18.45 11.96 10.38
CA PRO A 260 -19.76 11.60 10.88
C PRO A 260 -20.68 11.44 9.65
N VAL A 261 -21.58 10.46 9.68
CA VAL A 261 -22.58 10.15 8.64
C VAL A 261 -22.12 9.24 7.47
N ALA A 262 -21.32 8.21 7.74
CA ALA A 262 -21.41 6.94 6.99
C ALA A 262 -21.81 5.76 7.90
N ASN A 263 -21.46 5.83 9.17
CA ASN A 263 -21.79 4.79 10.14
C ASN A 263 -23.29 4.71 10.48
N ALA A 264 -24.04 5.81 10.42
CA ALA A 264 -25.49 5.76 10.68
C ALA A 264 -26.26 5.08 9.53
N ALA A 265 -25.97 5.43 8.28
CA ALA A 265 -26.65 4.85 7.12
C ALA A 265 -26.27 3.37 6.91
N SER A 266 -25.00 3.02 7.13
CA SER A 266 -24.51 1.64 7.05
C SER A 266 -25.00 0.79 8.22
N ALA A 267 -25.02 1.31 9.46
CA ALA A 267 -25.61 0.61 10.61
C ALA A 267 -27.12 0.43 10.47
N VAL A 268 -27.85 1.43 9.93
CA VAL A 268 -29.28 1.32 9.64
C VAL A 268 -29.54 0.29 8.53
N LYS A 269 -28.76 0.27 7.44
CA LYS A 269 -28.85 -0.77 6.40
C LYS A 269 -28.54 -2.17 6.96
N LEU A 270 -27.58 -2.30 7.88
CA LEU A 270 -27.21 -3.57 8.51
C LEU A 270 -28.31 -4.07 9.48
N LEU A 271 -28.91 -3.16 10.26
CA LEU A 271 -30.02 -3.45 11.18
C LEU A 271 -31.31 -3.82 10.42
N VAL A 272 -31.61 -3.13 9.31
CA VAL A 272 -32.75 -3.47 8.43
C VAL A 272 -32.56 -4.83 7.76
N ARG A 273 -31.33 -5.18 7.35
CA ARG A 273 -31.00 -6.52 6.81
C ARG A 273 -31.11 -7.63 7.88
N ARG A 274 -30.74 -7.36 9.14
CA ARG A 274 -30.94 -8.32 10.25
C ARG A 274 -32.42 -8.51 10.62
N ALA A 275 -33.22 -7.44 10.63
CA ALA A 275 -34.65 -7.51 10.94
C ALA A 275 -35.47 -8.26 9.87
N THR A 276 -35.10 -8.10 8.59
CA THR A 276 -35.76 -8.80 7.48
C THR A 276 -35.38 -10.28 7.38
N ARG A 277 -34.18 -10.67 7.83
CA ARG A 277 -33.75 -12.08 7.91
C ARG A 277 -34.45 -12.85 9.04
N HIS A 278 -34.72 -12.20 10.19
CA HIS A 278 -35.44 -12.83 11.30
C HIS A 278 -36.96 -12.97 11.07
N ARG A 279 -37.57 -12.15 10.21
CA ARG A 279 -38.99 -12.34 9.84
C ARG A 279 -39.22 -13.49 8.86
N ARG A 280 -38.19 -13.96 8.15
CA ARG A 280 -38.31 -15.01 7.12
C ARG A 280 -38.08 -16.43 7.64
N THR A 281 -37.55 -16.61 8.86
CA THR A 281 -37.27 -17.93 9.46
C THR A 281 -38.26 -18.35 10.56
N GLY A 282 -39.39 -17.64 10.71
CA GLY A 282 -40.33 -17.81 11.84
C GLY A 282 -41.77 -18.20 11.46
N ARG A 283 -42.00 -18.92 10.36
CA ARG A 283 -43.29 -19.58 10.08
C ARG A 283 -43.06 -20.98 9.52
N GLY A 284 -42.74 -21.91 10.41
CA GLY A 284 -43.03 -23.33 10.19
C GLY A 284 -44.47 -23.59 10.60
N THR A 285 -45.39 -23.72 9.63
CA THR A 285 -46.74 -24.23 9.87
C THR A 285 -46.71 -25.74 9.72
N GLY A 286 -46.86 -26.45 10.83
CA GLY A 286 -47.25 -27.86 10.83
C GLY A 286 -48.70 -28.02 10.38
N GLY A 287 -48.98 -29.11 9.67
CA GLY A 287 -50.33 -29.50 9.24
C GLY A 287 -50.29 -30.71 8.31
N LEU A 288 -50.53 -31.89 8.89
CA LEU A 288 -50.61 -33.23 8.28
C LEU A 288 -51.84 -33.39 7.32
N PRO A 289 -51.94 -34.52 6.57
CA PRO A 289 -52.37 -34.58 5.16
C PRO A 289 -53.88 -34.85 4.95
N PRO A 290 -54.38 -34.76 3.69
CA PRO A 290 -55.77 -35.02 3.37
C PRO A 290 -56.08 -36.51 3.21
N ALA A 291 -57.24 -36.92 3.73
CA ALA A 291 -57.87 -38.22 3.49
C ALA A 291 -58.90 -38.13 2.34
N ARG A 292 -58.65 -38.94 1.31
CA ARG A 292 -59.53 -39.69 0.38
C ARG A 292 -60.94 -39.18 -0.05
N LEU A 293 -61.10 -39.23 -1.38
CA LEU A 293 -62.22 -39.80 -2.19
C LEU A 293 -63.66 -39.37 -1.90
N ALA A 294 -64.24 -38.57 -2.80
CA ALA A 294 -65.33 -38.92 -3.73
C ALA A 294 -65.63 -37.70 -4.62
#